data_AF-A0A5J6PDI6-F1
#
_entry.id   AF-A0A5J6PDI6-F1
#
_cell.length_a   1.000
_cell.length_b   1.000
_cell.length_c   1.000
_cell.angle_alpha   90.00
_cell.angle_beta   90.00
_cell.angle_gamma   90.00
#
_symmetry.space_group_name_H-M   'P 1'
#
loop_
_entity.id
_entity.type
_entity.pdbx_description
1 polymer ?
#
loop_
_entity_poly.entity_id
_entity_poly.type
_entity_poly.pdbx_seq_one_letter_code
_entity_poly.pdbx_strand_id
1 'polypeptide(L)'
;MIKIAFYNLKGGVGKTTTAVNMAYMAAAAKKNVILWDLDPQAAASWFCQQEPDSAKAIKLFSKGKSIGEMELYSPYPRLMLIPADLSLRSLDSEFDELSKDKKFLKQLLKPLSEKADVLIFDCPPTLSPSVEQLLQEVDILLIPMIPSPLSIRAMEQVIEFLNSKKSAPKRIVGFFNLVDMRRSLHRDAVENSKKMPVPMLKTYVPNDSAVEQMGLRRAPLTSYNQRSRAALAYIDLWKEIARLLKAATKEAE
;
A
#
# COMPACT_ATOMS: atom_id res chain seq x y z
N MET A 1 2.76 1.46 -16.22
CA MET A 1 2.94 1.41 -14.75
C MET A 1 1.68 0.86 -14.09
N ILE A 2 1.82 -0.14 -13.21
CA ILE A 2 0.70 -0.72 -12.44
C ILE A 2 0.61 -0.06 -11.07
N LYS A 3 -0.59 0.26 -10.60
CA LYS A 3 -0.88 0.96 -9.35
C LYS A 3 -1.51 0.02 -8.32
N ILE A 4 -0.88 -0.10 -7.16
CA ILE A 4 -1.33 -0.96 -6.06
C ILE A 4 -1.47 -0.11 -4.80
N ALA A 5 -2.60 -0.17 -4.11
CA ALA A 5 -2.78 0.50 -2.82
C ALA A 5 -3.03 -0.49 -1.69
N PHE A 6 -2.48 -0.20 -0.52
CA PHE A 6 -2.77 -0.92 0.74
C PHE A 6 -3.64 -0.04 1.63
N TYR A 7 -4.87 -0.47 1.90
CA TYR A 7 -5.82 0.36 2.65
C TYR A 7 -6.79 -0.46 3.52
N ASN A 8 -7.17 0.14 4.64
CA ASN A 8 -8.19 -0.32 5.57
C ASN A 8 -8.46 0.83 6.56
N LEU A 9 -9.74 1.10 6.84
CA LEU A 9 -10.19 2.08 7.84
C LEU A 9 -9.62 1.78 9.24
N LYS A 10 -9.39 0.49 9.55
CA LYS A 10 -8.80 0.11 10.82
C LYS A 10 -7.28 0.36 10.84
N GLY A 11 -6.83 1.10 11.85
CA GLY A 11 -5.40 1.25 12.19
C GLY A 11 -4.79 -0.06 12.70
N GLY A 12 -3.46 -0.22 12.55
CA GLY A 12 -2.74 -1.36 13.13
C GLY A 12 -2.97 -2.73 12.48
N VAL A 13 -3.60 -2.80 11.30
CA VAL A 13 -3.79 -4.06 10.55
C VAL A 13 -2.58 -4.47 9.70
N GLY A 14 -1.48 -3.70 9.77
CA GLY A 14 -0.25 -3.94 9.02
C GLY A 14 -0.26 -3.48 7.55
N LYS A 15 -0.91 -2.34 7.27
CA LYS A 15 -0.88 -1.66 5.94
C LYS A 15 0.55 -1.32 5.53
N THR A 16 1.20 -0.43 6.27
CA THR A 16 2.57 0.02 6.06
C THR A 16 3.57 -1.12 5.97
N THR A 17 3.54 -2.02 6.96
CA THR A 17 4.46 -3.16 6.99
C THR A 17 4.31 -4.01 5.72
N THR A 18 3.08 -4.24 5.26
CA THR A 18 2.87 -5.00 4.03
C THR A 18 3.30 -4.20 2.81
N ALA A 19 2.93 -2.91 2.70
CA ALA A 19 3.31 -2.06 1.58
C ALA A 19 4.83 -2.03 1.38
N VAL A 20 5.60 -1.84 2.46
CA VAL A 20 7.07 -1.85 2.44
C VAL A 20 7.62 -3.20 1.99
N ASN A 21 7.11 -4.32 2.54
CA ASN A 21 7.58 -5.64 2.13
C ASN A 21 7.21 -5.96 0.68
N MET A 22 6.01 -5.60 0.22
CA MET A 22 5.60 -5.82 -1.17
C MET A 22 6.41 -4.97 -2.14
N ALA A 23 6.73 -3.72 -1.77
CA ALA A 23 7.60 -2.86 -2.57
C ALA A 23 9.01 -3.45 -2.71
N TYR A 24 9.58 -3.93 -1.61
CA TYR A 24 10.88 -4.62 -1.63
C TYR A 24 10.83 -5.91 -2.44
N MET A 25 9.78 -6.74 -2.29
CA MET A 25 9.62 -7.98 -3.05
C MET A 25 9.46 -7.73 -4.56
N ALA A 26 8.74 -6.67 -4.94
CA ALA A 26 8.61 -6.26 -6.33
C ALA A 26 9.95 -5.81 -6.92
N ALA A 27 10.74 -5.03 -6.18
CA ALA A 27 12.07 -4.60 -6.58
C ALA A 27 13.06 -5.77 -6.69
N ALA A 28 13.00 -6.71 -5.74
CA ALA A 28 13.76 -7.96 -5.77
C ALA A 28 13.37 -8.84 -6.98
N ALA A 29 12.11 -8.77 -7.42
CA ALA A 29 11.64 -9.37 -8.66
C ALA A 29 11.99 -8.56 -9.93
N LYS A 30 12.98 -7.66 -9.83
CA LYS A 30 13.55 -6.85 -10.91
C LYS A 30 12.56 -5.85 -11.55
N LYS A 31 11.54 -5.42 -10.80
CA LYS A 31 10.68 -4.30 -11.20
C LYS A 31 11.26 -2.98 -10.71
N ASN A 32 11.11 -1.92 -11.50
CA ASN A 32 11.31 -0.56 -11.01
C ASN A 32 10.07 -0.16 -10.20
N VAL A 33 10.25 0.10 -8.91
CA VAL A 33 9.16 0.32 -7.96
C VAL A 33 9.28 1.70 -7.35
N ILE A 34 8.16 2.40 -7.26
CA ILE A 34 8.00 3.55 -6.36
C ILE A 34 7.07 3.13 -5.23
N LEU A 35 7.52 3.29 -3.99
CA LEU A 35 6.67 3.30 -2.82
C LEU A 35 6.33 4.76 -2.50
N TRP A 36 5.05 5.06 -2.33
CA TRP A 36 4.58 6.37 -1.91
C TRP A 36 3.94 6.25 -0.54
N ASP A 37 4.59 6.87 0.44
CA ASP A 37 4.09 6.97 1.80
C ASP A 37 3.10 8.14 1.90
N LEU A 38 1.82 7.82 2.07
CA LEU A 38 0.75 8.81 2.21
C LEU A 38 0.28 8.92 3.67
N ASP A 39 0.79 8.07 4.56
CA ASP A 39 0.45 8.16 5.98
C ASP A 39 1.28 9.26 6.63
N PRO A 40 0.66 10.28 7.24
CA PRO A 40 1.41 11.37 7.84
C PRO A 40 2.25 10.97 9.06
N GLN A 41 2.18 9.71 9.52
CA GLN A 41 3.12 9.13 10.49
C GLN A 41 4.46 8.73 9.86
N ALA A 42 4.59 8.77 8.54
CA ALA A 42 5.82 8.50 7.80
C ALA A 42 6.46 7.14 8.11
N ALA A 43 5.66 6.15 8.49
CA ALA A 43 6.16 4.87 8.96
C ALA A 43 6.82 4.06 7.83
N ALA A 44 6.33 4.14 6.59
CA ALA A 44 6.98 3.51 5.44
C ALA A 44 8.34 4.16 5.18
N SER A 45 8.39 5.49 5.26
CA SER A 45 9.61 6.29 5.11
C SER A 45 10.66 5.91 6.15
N TRP A 46 10.24 5.75 7.41
CA TRP A 46 11.09 5.30 8.50
C TRP A 46 11.70 3.91 8.24
N PHE A 47 10.90 2.94 7.77
CA PHE A 47 11.36 1.59 7.42
C PHE A 47 12.30 1.55 6.21
N CYS A 48 12.31 2.60 5.39
CA CYS A 48 13.20 2.77 4.24
C CYS A 48 14.41 3.68 4.56
N GLN A 49 14.70 3.91 5.84
CA GLN A 49 15.83 4.72 6.33
C GLN A 49 15.79 6.16 5.81
N GLN A 50 14.60 6.67 5.50
CA GLN A 50 14.40 8.10 5.28
C GLN A 50 13.97 8.75 6.59
N GLU A 51 14.57 9.89 6.89
CA GLU A 51 14.06 10.79 7.91
C GLU A 51 12.95 11.65 7.29
N PRO A 52 11.91 12.03 8.06
CA PRO A 52 11.02 13.10 7.68
C PRO A 52 11.83 14.40 7.67
N ASP A 53 12.45 14.73 6.54
CA ASP A 53 13.20 15.98 6.41
C ASP A 53 12.21 17.12 6.23
N SER A 54 11.93 17.83 7.33
CA SER A 54 11.03 18.99 7.36
C SER A 54 11.49 20.14 6.44
N ALA A 55 12.77 20.17 6.04
CA ALA A 55 13.32 21.18 5.14
C ALA A 55 13.27 20.76 3.66
N LYS A 56 13.31 19.45 3.39
CA LYS A 56 13.10 18.88 2.04
C LYS A 56 11.66 18.51 1.76
N ALA A 57 10.72 18.79 2.68
CA ALA A 57 9.29 18.87 2.41
C ALA A 57 9.11 19.52 1.03
N ILE A 58 8.97 18.67 0.03
CA ILE A 58 8.99 19.06 -1.34
C ILE A 58 7.73 19.90 -1.46
N LYS A 59 7.96 21.17 -1.78
CA LYS A 59 6.98 22.03 -2.43
C LYS A 59 6.59 21.40 -3.76
N LEU A 60 5.95 20.21 -3.73
CA LEU A 60 5.54 19.38 -4.87
C LEU A 60 4.68 20.21 -5.82
N PHE A 61 4.01 21.21 -5.26
CA PHE A 61 3.09 22.08 -5.96
C PHE A 61 3.46 23.56 -5.86
N SER A 62 4.35 23.97 -4.94
CA SER A 62 4.57 25.40 -4.64
C SER A 62 5.62 26.11 -5.52
N LYS A 63 6.37 25.40 -6.38
CA LYS A 63 7.44 26.00 -7.22
C LYS A 63 7.54 25.46 -8.65
N GLY A 64 6.51 24.78 -9.17
CA GLY A 64 6.52 24.28 -10.55
C GLY A 64 7.51 23.14 -10.85
N LYS A 65 8.14 22.55 -9.81
CA LYS A 65 8.91 21.32 -9.97
C LYS A 65 7.97 20.13 -10.03
N SER A 66 8.06 19.33 -11.09
CA SER A 66 7.27 18.11 -11.22
C SER A 66 7.76 17.03 -10.24
N ILE A 67 6.87 16.12 -9.82
CA ILE A 67 7.27 14.94 -9.03
C ILE A 67 8.32 14.08 -9.75
N GLY A 68 8.41 14.19 -11.07
CA GLY A 68 9.43 13.57 -11.90
C GLY A 68 10.84 14.17 -11.74
N GLU A 69 11.00 15.34 -11.13
CA GLU A 69 12.30 15.97 -10.87
C GLU A 69 12.81 15.74 -9.44
N MET A 70 12.03 15.02 -8.62
CA MET A 70 12.41 14.73 -7.24
C MET A 70 13.52 13.68 -7.20
N GLU A 71 14.53 13.92 -6.35
CA GLU A 71 15.49 12.90 -5.95
C GLU A 71 14.79 11.92 -5.02
N LEU A 72 14.36 10.79 -5.57
CA LEU A 72 13.77 9.69 -4.80
C LEU A 72 14.89 8.75 -4.37
N TYR A 73 15.04 8.53 -3.07
CA TYR A 73 16.08 7.68 -2.54
C TYR A 73 15.52 6.55 -1.67
N SER A 74 16.05 5.36 -1.87
CA SER A 74 16.01 4.28 -0.88
C SER A 74 17.32 3.50 -0.95
N PRO A 75 17.74 2.83 0.13
CA PRO A 75 18.94 2.00 0.15
C PRO A 75 18.80 0.71 -0.69
N TYR A 76 17.62 0.46 -1.27
CA TYR A 76 17.31 -0.76 -2.00
C TYR A 76 17.30 -0.52 -3.51
N PRO A 77 18.09 -1.28 -4.30
CA PRO A 77 18.10 -1.16 -5.75
C PRO A 77 16.72 -1.35 -6.36
N ARG A 78 16.36 -0.49 -7.32
CA ARG A 78 15.05 -0.46 -8.02
C ARG A 78 13.84 -0.14 -7.13
N LEU A 79 14.06 0.25 -5.87
CA LEU A 79 13.00 0.77 -5.02
C LEU A 79 13.29 2.24 -4.73
N MET A 80 12.41 3.09 -5.22
CA MET A 80 12.37 4.51 -4.92
C MET A 80 11.27 4.78 -3.90
N LEU A 81 11.45 5.81 -3.07
CA LEU A 81 10.46 6.23 -2.10
C LEU A 81 10.09 7.69 -2.34
N ILE A 82 8.79 7.96 -2.41
CA ILE A 82 8.22 9.29 -2.18
C ILE A 82 7.82 9.33 -0.70
N PRO A 83 8.52 10.10 0.14
CA PRO A 83 8.29 10.10 1.57
C PRO A 83 6.96 10.79 1.92
N ALA A 84 6.46 10.51 3.12
CA ALA A 84 5.31 11.21 3.66
C ALA A 84 5.72 12.66 3.95
N ASP A 85 5.24 13.58 3.13
CA ASP A 85 5.52 14.99 3.29
C ASP A 85 4.53 15.64 4.25
N LEU A 86 5.02 16.48 5.18
CA LEU A 86 4.17 17.36 5.99
C LEU A 86 3.37 18.33 5.11
N SER A 87 3.85 18.65 3.90
CA SER A 87 3.12 19.43 2.92
C SER A 87 1.82 18.74 2.50
N LEU A 88 1.72 17.41 2.55
CA LEU A 88 0.48 16.66 2.28
C LEU A 88 -0.63 16.98 3.29
N ARG A 89 -0.29 17.40 4.52
CA ARG A 89 -1.28 17.86 5.53
C ARG A 89 -1.78 19.28 5.26
N SER A 90 -0.91 20.22 4.89
CA SER A 90 -1.34 21.55 4.42
C SER A 90 -2.06 21.49 3.07
N LEU A 91 -1.79 20.42 2.32
CA LEU A 91 -2.47 20.03 1.11
C LEU A 91 -3.81 19.34 1.40
N ASP A 92 -4.19 18.88 2.58
CA ASP A 92 -5.56 18.33 2.71
C ASP A 92 -6.61 19.39 2.31
N SER A 93 -6.39 20.69 2.56
CA SER A 93 -7.26 21.75 2.01
C SER A 93 -7.02 22.09 0.53
N GLU A 94 -5.76 22.23 0.09
CA GLU A 94 -5.43 22.61 -1.30
C GLU A 94 -5.57 21.43 -2.29
N PHE A 95 -5.17 20.23 -1.90
CA PHE A 95 -5.38 18.95 -2.56
C PHE A 95 -6.83 18.52 -2.47
N ASP A 96 -7.63 18.83 -1.43
CA ASP A 96 -9.10 18.64 -1.53
C ASP A 96 -9.73 19.57 -2.58
N GLU A 97 -9.18 20.78 -2.78
CA GLU A 97 -9.61 21.67 -3.88
C GLU A 97 -9.11 21.20 -5.25
N LEU A 98 -7.85 20.78 -5.36
CA LEU A 98 -7.21 20.33 -6.60
C LEU A 98 -7.66 18.91 -7.02
N SER A 99 -7.97 18.03 -6.06
CA SER A 99 -8.48 16.66 -6.28
C SER A 99 -9.92 16.64 -6.79
N LYS A 100 -10.67 17.75 -6.65
CA LYS A 100 -11.94 17.92 -7.38
C LYS A 100 -11.73 17.80 -8.89
N ASP A 101 -10.55 18.15 -9.40
CA ASP A 101 -10.17 17.82 -10.77
C ASP A 101 -9.73 16.35 -10.85
N LYS A 102 -10.60 15.52 -11.45
CA LYS A 102 -10.31 14.12 -11.75
C LYS A 102 -9.05 13.91 -12.59
N LYS A 103 -8.54 14.94 -13.28
CA LYS A 103 -7.32 14.87 -14.08
C LYS A 103 -6.06 15.10 -13.25
N PHE A 104 -6.16 15.66 -12.05
CA PHE A 104 -5.02 16.02 -11.22
C PHE A 104 -4.13 14.80 -10.91
N LEU A 105 -4.72 13.72 -10.39
CA LEU A 105 -3.96 12.52 -10.06
C LEU A 105 -3.31 11.91 -11.32
N LYS A 106 -4.02 11.89 -12.46
CA LYS A 106 -3.44 11.42 -13.73
C LYS A 106 -2.24 12.26 -14.18
N GLN A 107 -2.32 13.58 -14.05
CA GLN A 107 -1.23 14.49 -14.40
C GLN A 107 -0.04 14.31 -13.45
N LEU A 108 -0.30 14.16 -12.15
CA LEU A 108 0.71 13.91 -11.13
C LEU A 108 1.45 12.58 -11.35
N LEU A 109 0.72 11.54 -11.75
CA LEU A 109 1.29 10.20 -11.96
C LEU A 109 1.97 10.02 -13.32
N LYS A 110 1.72 10.91 -14.30
CA LYS A 110 2.27 10.78 -15.66
C LYS A 110 3.81 10.74 -15.67
N PRO A 111 4.55 11.65 -15.02
CA PRO A 111 6.01 11.59 -14.98
C PRO A 111 6.56 10.34 -14.28
N LEU A 112 5.84 9.80 -13.31
CA LEU A 112 6.26 8.60 -12.59
C LEU A 112 6.17 7.34 -13.46
N SER A 113 5.27 7.34 -14.44
CA SER A 113 5.05 6.19 -15.32
C SER A 113 6.25 5.86 -16.22
N GLU A 114 7.14 6.83 -16.45
CA GLU A 114 8.40 6.65 -17.19
C GLU A 114 9.51 6.03 -16.32
N LYS A 115 9.40 6.15 -14.99
CA LYS A 115 10.44 5.72 -14.04
C LYS A 115 10.16 4.38 -13.37
N ALA A 116 8.90 3.95 -13.33
CA ALA A 116 8.49 2.78 -12.56
C ALA A 116 7.52 1.87 -13.32
N ASP A 117 7.76 0.57 -13.17
CA ASP A 117 6.83 -0.48 -13.60
C ASP A 117 5.64 -0.57 -12.63
N VAL A 118 5.91 -0.37 -11.33
CA VAL A 118 4.94 -0.53 -10.24
C VAL A 118 4.99 0.67 -9.30
N LEU A 119 3.82 1.22 -8.99
CA LEU A 119 3.62 2.25 -7.98
C LEU A 119 2.78 1.68 -6.84
N ILE A 120 3.33 1.69 -5.64
CA ILE A 120 2.69 1.19 -4.42
C ILE A 120 2.37 2.36 -3.51
N PHE A 121 1.12 2.42 -3.05
CA PHE A 121 0.67 3.44 -2.10
C PHE A 121 0.47 2.81 -0.72
N ASP A 122 1.14 3.37 0.29
CA ASP A 122 0.83 3.13 1.71
C ASP A 122 -0.16 4.19 2.18
N CYS A 123 -1.43 3.82 2.29
CA CYS A 123 -2.49 4.78 2.57
C CYS A 123 -2.74 4.92 4.09
N PRO A 124 -3.08 6.12 4.57
CA PRO A 124 -3.50 6.32 5.95
C PRO A 124 -4.80 5.54 6.27
N PRO A 125 -5.15 5.34 7.55
CA PRO A 125 -6.42 4.73 7.94
C PRO A 125 -7.64 5.63 7.69
N THR A 126 -7.45 6.87 7.26
CA THR A 126 -8.51 7.85 7.01
C THR A 126 -8.92 7.87 5.54
N LEU A 127 -10.19 8.21 5.30
CA LEU A 127 -10.77 8.32 3.97
C LEU A 127 -10.96 9.79 3.61
N SER A 128 -9.86 10.50 3.32
CA SER A 128 -9.93 11.88 2.80
C SER A 128 -10.24 11.87 1.29
N PRO A 129 -10.82 12.94 0.71
CA PRO A 129 -11.13 13.02 -0.73
C PRO A 129 -9.94 12.65 -1.64
N SER A 130 -8.74 13.04 -1.23
CA SER A 130 -7.46 12.67 -1.83
C SER A 130 -7.25 11.15 -1.91
N VAL A 131 -7.43 10.45 -0.79
CA VAL A 131 -7.34 8.98 -0.72
C VAL A 131 -8.49 8.35 -1.50
N GLU A 132 -9.70 8.92 -1.45
CA GLU A 132 -10.84 8.44 -2.22
C GLU A 132 -10.56 8.45 -3.73
N GLN A 133 -10.03 9.55 -4.27
CA GLN A 133 -9.69 9.66 -5.69
C GLN A 133 -8.58 8.67 -6.06
N LEU A 134 -7.57 8.53 -5.20
CA LEU A 134 -6.50 7.57 -5.38
C LEU A 134 -7.01 6.14 -5.49
N LEU A 135 -7.85 5.71 -4.54
CA LEU A 135 -8.41 4.36 -4.53
C LEU A 135 -9.25 4.09 -5.78
N GLN A 136 -9.95 5.09 -6.30
CA GLN A 136 -10.72 4.94 -7.55
C GLN A 136 -9.86 4.72 -8.80
N GLU A 137 -8.57 5.04 -8.74
CA GLU A 137 -7.66 4.94 -9.89
C GLU A 137 -6.66 3.78 -9.81
N VAL A 138 -6.60 3.02 -8.72
CA VAL A 138 -5.63 1.92 -8.60
C VAL A 138 -6.08 0.68 -9.39
N ASP A 139 -5.09 -0.08 -9.89
CA ASP A 139 -5.36 -1.34 -10.58
C ASP A 139 -5.70 -2.45 -9.58
N ILE A 140 -5.07 -2.45 -8.41
CA ILE A 140 -5.37 -3.39 -7.33
C ILE A 140 -5.41 -2.64 -5.99
N LEU A 141 -6.53 -2.78 -5.29
CA LEU A 141 -6.68 -2.42 -3.89
C LEU A 141 -6.52 -3.67 -3.02
N LEU A 142 -5.49 -3.69 -2.17
CA LEU A 142 -5.26 -4.73 -1.19
C LEU A 142 -5.73 -4.28 0.19
N ILE A 143 -6.61 -5.08 0.80
CA ILE A 143 -7.19 -4.82 2.11
C ILE A 143 -6.61 -5.80 3.14
N PRO A 144 -5.51 -5.45 3.85
CA PRO A 144 -5.03 -6.22 4.99
C PRO A 144 -6.04 -6.17 6.12
N MET A 145 -6.29 -7.30 6.78
CA MET A 145 -7.22 -7.36 7.90
C MET A 145 -6.80 -8.36 8.96
N ILE A 146 -6.97 -7.98 10.22
CA ILE A 146 -6.92 -8.94 11.32
C ILE A 146 -8.17 -9.82 11.22
N PRO A 147 -8.09 -11.15 11.40
CA PRO A 147 -9.26 -12.05 11.46
C PRO A 147 -10.21 -11.74 12.65
N SER A 148 -10.93 -10.63 12.59
CA SER A 148 -11.82 -10.16 13.66
C SER A 148 -13.07 -9.50 13.08
N PRO A 149 -14.23 -9.60 13.77
CA PRO A 149 -15.49 -8.98 13.32
C PRO A 149 -15.36 -7.49 12.99
N LEU A 150 -14.65 -6.73 13.83
CA LEU A 150 -14.46 -5.29 13.60
C LEU A 150 -13.63 -5.00 12.35
N SER A 151 -12.64 -5.83 12.04
CA SER A 151 -11.85 -5.69 10.81
C SER A 151 -12.63 -6.08 9.56
N ILE A 152 -13.49 -7.09 9.65
CA ILE A 152 -14.41 -7.47 8.56
C ILE A 152 -15.42 -6.35 8.30
N ARG A 153 -16.04 -5.81 9.35
CA ARG A 153 -16.97 -4.68 9.24
C ARG A 153 -16.30 -3.44 8.65
N ALA A 154 -15.05 -3.15 9.03
CA ALA A 154 -14.30 -2.05 8.45
C ALA A 154 -14.06 -2.26 6.94
N MET A 155 -13.76 -3.49 6.50
CA MET A 155 -13.66 -3.81 5.07
C MET A 155 -15.00 -3.63 4.34
N GLU A 156 -16.11 -4.10 4.92
CA GLU A 156 -17.45 -3.90 4.35
C GLU A 156 -17.77 -2.42 4.14
N GLN A 157 -17.45 -1.56 5.11
CA GLN A 157 -17.62 -0.11 4.99
C GLN A 157 -16.79 0.48 3.85
N VAL A 158 -15.55 0.02 3.65
CA VAL A 158 -14.71 0.44 2.52
C VAL A 158 -15.35 0.02 1.19
N ILE A 159 -15.84 -1.21 1.10
CA ILE A 159 -16.47 -1.75 -0.11
C ILE A 159 -17.76 -0.99 -0.44
N GLU A 160 -18.64 -0.81 0.54
CA GLU A 160 -19.89 -0.06 0.40
C GLU A 160 -19.62 1.37 -0.08
N PHE A 161 -18.65 2.02 0.56
CA PHE A 161 -18.21 3.34 0.16
C PHE A 161 -17.70 3.38 -1.28
N LEU A 162 -16.81 2.46 -1.70
CA LEU A 162 -16.27 2.44 -3.06
C LEU A 162 -17.35 2.14 -4.11
N ASN A 163 -18.30 1.27 -3.79
CA ASN A 163 -19.43 0.95 -4.66
C ASN A 163 -20.40 2.13 -4.83
N SER A 164 -20.43 3.07 -3.87
CA SER A 164 -21.23 4.31 -3.99
C SER A 164 -20.63 5.32 -4.99
N LYS A 165 -19.38 5.13 -5.42
CA LYS A 165 -18.68 6.06 -6.31
C LYS A 165 -18.85 5.68 -7.78
N LYS A 166 -18.67 6.67 -8.67
CA LYS A 166 -18.76 6.50 -10.13
C LYS A 166 -17.62 5.67 -10.73
N SER A 167 -16.52 5.51 -10.00
CA SER A 167 -15.35 4.72 -10.38
C SER A 167 -14.94 3.90 -9.18
N ALA A 168 -14.32 2.75 -9.42
CA ALA A 168 -13.82 1.86 -8.39
C ALA A 168 -12.45 1.30 -8.81
N PRO A 169 -11.63 0.82 -7.85
CA PRO A 169 -10.44 0.04 -8.18
C PRO A 169 -10.79 -1.09 -9.16
N LYS A 170 -9.90 -1.39 -10.11
CA LYS A 170 -10.15 -2.49 -11.07
C LYS A 170 -10.33 -3.84 -10.36
N ARG A 171 -9.60 -4.04 -9.25
CA ARG A 171 -9.70 -5.23 -8.40
C ARG A 171 -9.59 -4.84 -6.93
N ILE A 172 -10.47 -5.41 -6.11
CA ILE A 172 -10.41 -5.31 -4.64
C ILE A 172 -10.16 -6.72 -4.12
N VAL A 173 -9.09 -6.89 -3.35
CA VAL A 173 -8.66 -8.19 -2.83
C VAL A 173 -8.30 -8.06 -1.36
N GLY A 174 -8.89 -8.91 -0.52
CA GLY A 174 -8.56 -8.96 0.90
C GLY A 174 -7.48 -10.01 1.20
N PHE A 175 -6.80 -9.86 2.33
CA PHE A 175 -5.98 -10.93 2.89
C PHE A 175 -5.87 -10.79 4.40
N PHE A 176 -5.72 -11.92 5.08
CA PHE A 176 -5.57 -11.91 6.53
C PHE A 176 -4.12 -11.61 6.94
N ASN A 177 -3.98 -10.73 7.93
CA ASN A 177 -2.71 -10.35 8.53
C ASN A 177 -2.79 -10.49 10.06
N LEU A 178 -1.63 -10.54 10.72
CA LEU A 178 -1.52 -10.73 12.17
C LEU A 178 -2.31 -11.95 12.65
N VAL A 179 -2.27 -13.04 11.88
CA VAL A 179 -3.04 -14.25 12.16
C VAL A 179 -2.41 -15.05 13.29
N ASP A 180 -3.17 -15.33 14.35
CA ASP A 180 -2.81 -16.31 15.37
C ASP A 180 -3.72 -17.54 15.25
N MET A 181 -3.19 -18.62 14.66
CA MET A 181 -3.91 -19.88 14.47
C MET A 181 -4.23 -20.60 15.79
N ARG A 182 -3.80 -20.13 16.95
CA ARG A 182 -4.25 -20.68 18.24
C ARG A 182 -5.65 -20.19 18.60
N ARG A 183 -6.09 -19.06 18.05
CA ARG A 183 -7.40 -18.46 18.30
C ARG A 183 -8.43 -19.06 17.34
N SER A 184 -9.51 -19.63 17.87
CA SER A 184 -10.61 -20.21 17.07
C SER A 184 -11.14 -19.21 16.06
N LEU A 185 -11.48 -18.00 16.51
CA LEU A 185 -11.98 -16.93 15.65
C LEU A 185 -11.08 -16.64 14.42
N HIS A 186 -9.76 -16.69 14.59
CA HIS A 186 -8.84 -16.48 13.48
C HIS A 186 -8.82 -17.67 12.52
N ARG A 187 -8.78 -18.88 13.07
CA ARG A 187 -8.81 -20.12 12.31
C ARG A 187 -10.09 -20.19 11.46
N ASP A 188 -11.24 -19.94 12.09
CA ASP A 188 -12.55 -19.99 11.46
C ASP A 188 -12.66 -18.97 10.31
N ALA A 189 -12.16 -17.74 10.52
CA ALA A 189 -12.16 -16.70 9.49
C ALA A 189 -11.26 -17.06 8.29
N VAL A 190 -10.08 -17.65 8.53
CA VAL A 190 -9.17 -18.13 7.47
C VAL A 190 -9.80 -19.27 6.67
N GLU A 191 -10.38 -20.26 7.35
CA GLU A 191 -11.08 -21.39 6.73
C GLU A 191 -12.31 -20.95 5.91
N ASN A 192 -13.02 -19.92 6.39
CA ASN A 192 -14.20 -19.36 5.74
C ASN A 192 -13.87 -18.14 4.86
N SER A 193 -12.61 -17.93 4.47
CA SER A 193 -12.17 -16.79 3.64
C SER A 193 -12.97 -16.61 2.35
N LYS A 194 -13.46 -17.70 1.75
CA LYS A 194 -14.31 -17.65 0.54
C LYS A 194 -15.67 -16.99 0.73
N LYS A 195 -16.14 -16.84 1.98
CA LYS A 195 -17.41 -16.19 2.33
C LYS A 195 -17.26 -14.68 2.54
N MET A 196 -16.03 -14.14 2.42
CA MET A 196 -15.78 -12.72 2.55
C MET A 196 -16.41 -11.95 1.37
N PRO A 197 -16.77 -10.67 1.56
CA PRO A 197 -17.43 -9.84 0.53
C PRO A 197 -16.53 -9.52 -0.67
N VAL A 198 -15.23 -9.81 -0.59
CA VAL A 198 -14.26 -9.68 -1.68
C VAL A 198 -13.45 -10.96 -1.84
N PRO A 199 -12.88 -11.22 -3.02
CA PRO A 199 -11.90 -12.28 -3.20
C PRO A 199 -10.75 -12.16 -2.18
N MET A 200 -10.39 -13.27 -1.56
CA MET A 200 -9.31 -13.33 -0.58
C MET A 200 -8.07 -14.01 -1.17
N LEU A 201 -6.89 -13.49 -0.86
CA LEU A 201 -5.63 -14.21 -1.07
C LEU A 201 -5.58 -15.44 -0.18
N LYS A 202 -4.94 -16.52 -0.66
CA LYS A 202 -4.81 -17.77 0.10
C LYS A 202 -3.80 -17.61 1.23
N THR A 203 -2.71 -16.90 0.95
CA THR A 203 -1.67 -16.62 1.92
C THR A 203 -2.15 -15.61 2.95
N TYR A 204 -2.00 -15.96 4.22
CA TYR A 204 -2.14 -15.02 5.33
C TYR A 204 -0.77 -14.74 5.95
N VAL A 205 -0.62 -13.57 6.56
CA VAL A 205 0.59 -13.21 7.30
C VAL A 205 0.38 -13.52 8.79
N PRO A 206 1.18 -14.41 9.40
CA PRO A 206 1.04 -14.77 10.80
C PRO A 206 1.43 -13.61 11.72
N ASN A 207 0.87 -13.60 12.93
CA ASN A 207 1.37 -12.75 14.01
C ASN A 207 2.76 -13.26 14.43
N ASP A 208 3.79 -12.48 14.10
CA ASP A 208 5.19 -12.88 14.23
C ASP A 208 6.05 -11.71 14.66
N SER A 209 6.82 -11.88 15.75
CA SER A 209 7.68 -10.84 16.31
C SER A 209 8.80 -10.43 15.37
N ALA A 210 9.13 -11.25 14.36
CA ALA A 210 10.07 -10.84 13.31
C ALA A 210 9.60 -9.59 12.57
N VAL A 211 8.28 -9.37 12.45
CA VAL A 211 7.73 -8.16 11.82
C VAL A 211 8.04 -6.91 12.64
N GLU A 212 7.97 -7.00 13.97
CA GLU A 212 8.25 -5.88 14.88
C GLU A 212 9.73 -5.44 14.80
N GLN A 213 10.64 -6.38 14.49
CA GLN A 213 12.06 -6.07 14.30
C GLN A 213 12.33 -5.11 13.13
N MET A 214 11.38 -4.94 12.19
CA MET A 214 11.47 -3.92 11.16
C MET A 214 11.62 -2.51 11.76
N GLY A 215 10.98 -2.24 12.91
CA GLY A 215 11.06 -0.96 13.61
C GLY A 215 12.45 -0.65 14.13
N LEU A 216 13.11 -1.67 14.70
CA LEU A 216 14.47 -1.55 15.21
C LEU A 216 15.51 -1.47 14.08
N ARG A 217 15.31 -2.26 13.02
CA ARG A 217 16.27 -2.35 11.91
C ARG A 217 16.08 -1.31 10.83
N ARG A 218 14.93 -0.64 10.79
CA ARG A 218 14.53 0.28 9.71
C ARG A 218 14.75 -0.35 8.35
N ALA A 219 14.15 -1.53 8.17
CA ALA A 219 14.31 -2.32 6.96
C ALA A 219 13.09 -3.23 6.70
N PRO A 220 12.74 -3.50 5.43
CA PRO A 220 11.80 -4.56 5.05
C PRO A 220 12.23 -5.89 5.67
N LEU A 221 11.28 -6.68 6.16
CA LEU A 221 11.57 -7.95 6.85
C LEU A 221 12.42 -8.89 5.97
N THR A 222 12.03 -9.05 4.71
CA THR A 222 12.67 -9.99 3.78
C THR A 222 14.05 -9.52 3.31
N SER A 223 14.51 -8.30 3.65
CA SER A 223 15.87 -7.86 3.33
C SER A 223 16.93 -8.42 4.28
N TYR A 224 16.56 -8.72 5.53
CA TYR A 224 17.49 -9.21 6.56
C TYR A 224 17.10 -10.56 7.17
N ASN A 225 15.83 -10.97 7.11
CA ASN A 225 15.37 -12.26 7.60
C ASN A 225 14.35 -12.87 6.64
N GLN A 226 14.81 -13.86 5.88
CA GLN A 226 13.99 -14.56 4.88
C GLN A 226 13.40 -15.88 5.39
N ARG A 227 13.68 -16.26 6.65
CA ARG A 227 13.32 -17.58 7.20
C ARG A 227 12.17 -17.52 8.21
N SER A 228 11.82 -16.34 8.73
CA SER A 228 10.68 -16.21 9.64
C SER A 228 9.37 -16.56 8.92
N ARG A 229 8.35 -16.96 9.69
CA ARG A 229 7.06 -17.35 9.12
C ARG A 229 6.41 -16.18 8.37
N ALA A 230 6.52 -14.97 8.92
CA ALA A 230 6.03 -13.76 8.24
C ALA A 230 6.82 -13.42 6.97
N ALA A 231 8.14 -13.66 6.94
CA ALA A 231 8.94 -13.44 5.74
C ALA A 231 8.52 -14.39 4.60
N LEU A 232 8.35 -15.68 4.91
CA LEU A 232 7.85 -16.67 3.97
C LEU A 232 6.44 -16.31 3.48
N ALA A 233 5.56 -15.87 4.38
CA ALA A 233 4.23 -15.40 4.04
C ALA A 233 4.27 -14.19 3.09
N TYR A 234 5.13 -13.19 3.32
CA TYR A 234 5.27 -12.06 2.39
C TYR A 234 5.83 -12.47 1.02
N ILE A 235 6.75 -13.44 0.98
CA ILE A 235 7.25 -13.99 -0.28
C ILE A 235 6.10 -14.64 -1.08
N ASP A 236 5.27 -15.44 -0.43
CA ASP A 236 4.14 -16.12 -1.09
C ASP A 236 2.99 -15.16 -1.44
N LEU A 237 2.73 -14.16 -0.59
CA LEU A 237 1.77 -13.09 -0.85
C LEU A 237 2.15 -12.33 -2.13
N TRP A 238 3.43 -11.98 -2.29
CA TRP A 238 3.92 -11.34 -3.51
C TRP A 238 3.73 -12.23 -4.75
N LYS A 239 3.95 -13.54 -4.64
CA LYS A 239 3.71 -14.47 -5.77
C LYS A 239 2.24 -14.45 -6.20
N GLU A 240 1.30 -14.40 -5.25
CA GLU A 240 -0.14 -14.29 -5.57
C GLU A 240 -0.47 -12.95 -6.22
N ILE A 241 0.00 -11.85 -5.65
CA ILE A 241 -0.20 -10.50 -6.22
C ILE A 241 0.38 -10.42 -7.64
N ALA A 242 1.60 -10.92 -7.85
CA ALA A 242 2.24 -10.94 -9.17
C ALA A 242 1.44 -11.73 -10.22
N ARG A 243 0.71 -12.79 -9.82
CA ARG A 243 -0.21 -13.52 -10.71
C ARG A 243 -1.43 -12.66 -11.05
N LEU A 244 -2.00 -11.95 -10.08
CA LEU A 244 -3.10 -11.02 -10.33
C LEU A 244 -2.70 -9.90 -11.29
N LEU A 245 -1.49 -9.35 -11.14
CA LEU A 245 -0.94 -8.33 -12.04
C LEU A 245 -0.84 -8.84 -13.49
N LYS A 246 -0.37 -10.07 -13.68
CA LYS A 246 -0.28 -10.72 -15.01
C LYS A 246 -1.65 -10.99 -15.65
N ALA A 247 -2.63 -11.38 -14.84
CA ALA A 247 -3.99 -11.59 -15.33
C ALA A 247 -4.63 -10.27 -15.77
N ALA A 248 -4.44 -9.20 -14.99
CA ALA A 248 -4.96 -7.87 -15.31
C ALA A 248 -4.34 -7.25 -16.58
N THR A 249 -3.09 -7.62 -16.91
CA THR A 249 -2.44 -7.17 -18.16
C THR A 249 -3.00 -7.89 -19.38
N LYS A 250 -3.27 -9.20 -19.28
CA LYS A 250 -3.86 -9.99 -20.37
C LYS A 250 -5.32 -9.63 -20.68
N GLU A 251 -6.08 -9.16 -19.70
CA GLU A 251 -7.48 -8.72 -19.90
C GLU A 251 -7.58 -7.33 -20.57
N ALA A 252 -6.47 -6.59 -20.63
CA ALA A 252 -6.42 -5.25 -21.22
C ALA A 252 -5.84 -5.22 -22.65
N GLU A 253 -5.35 -6.37 -23.14
CA GLU A 253 -4.89 -6.61 -24.53
C GLU A 253 -6.00 -7.26 -25.34
#